data_AF-A0A8H5PGT0-F1
#
_entry.id   AF-A0A8H5PGT0-F1
#
_cell.length_a   1.000
_cell.length_b   1.000
_cell.length_c   1.000
_cell.angle_alpha   90.00
_cell.angle_beta   90.00
_cell.angle_gamma   90.00
#
_symmetry.space_group_name_H-M   'P 1'
#
loop_
_entity.id
_entity.type
_entity.pdbx_description
1 polymer ?
#
loop_
_entity_poly.entity_id
_entity_poly.type
_entity_poly.pdbx_seq_one_letter_code
_entity_poly.pdbx_strand_id
1 'polypeptide(L)'
;MPRKAQGIARPLTNLTEEVEIGDSLPNGSERAGIPPPDTEPETSIRTVRVPEIQALPAGVPPCPTALETEDYYGLWRNKPRLLARSNYPEDQWSGLCNDWSRAEDSHPFRRLWSDPEGIIQKELAGALEYTKWTYFEPCRIGSAQQESQVKLLVVVEAESTTWSHAWVVARMCRDILRGYDITDVEVEVQECAGCWVITRIRESVGPEATVQDCPFC
;
A
#
# COMPACT_ATOMS: atom_id res chain seq x y z
N MET A 1 42.88 39.17 -30.79
CA MET A 1 44.31 38.79 -30.77
C MET A 1 44.69 38.52 -29.31
N PRO A 2 45.48 37.49 -28.94
CA PRO A 2 45.78 36.15 -29.51
C PRO A 2 45.21 35.00 -28.63
N ARG A 3 44.84 33.81 -29.16
CA ARG A 3 45.59 32.50 -29.24
C ARG A 3 46.09 31.96 -27.88
N LYS A 4 45.98 30.68 -27.48
CA LYS A 4 46.06 29.35 -28.15
C LYS A 4 45.57 28.28 -27.13
N ALA A 5 44.77 27.28 -27.51
CA ALA A 5 45.13 25.87 -27.81
C ALA A 5 45.52 25.02 -26.55
N GLN A 6 45.24 23.72 -26.39
CA GLN A 6 45.07 22.61 -27.34
C GLN A 6 44.75 21.29 -26.58
N GLY A 7 44.22 20.28 -27.30
CA GLY A 7 44.29 18.83 -26.95
C GLY A 7 42.92 18.18 -26.72
N ILE A 8 42.18 17.65 -27.71
CA ILE A 8 42.39 16.49 -28.62
C ILE A 8 42.46 15.14 -27.89
N ALA A 9 41.40 14.32 -28.04
CA ALA A 9 41.48 12.91 -28.47
C ALA A 9 40.09 12.28 -28.73
N ARG A 10 39.90 11.81 -29.96
CA ARG A 10 38.99 10.77 -30.53
C ARG A 10 39.75 10.24 -31.78
N PRO A 11 39.35 9.20 -32.55
CA PRO A 11 38.39 8.08 -32.40
C PRO A 11 39.05 6.71 -32.84
N LEU A 12 38.40 5.53 -32.90
CA LEU A 12 37.81 4.83 -34.09
C LEU A 12 37.43 3.37 -33.67
N THR A 13 36.21 2.83 -33.83
CA THR A 13 35.54 2.08 -34.95
C THR A 13 35.96 0.63 -35.24
N ASN A 14 34.95 -0.25 -35.44
CA ASN A 14 34.69 -1.18 -36.57
C ASN A 14 33.81 -2.36 -36.07
N LEU A 15 32.57 -2.59 -36.54
CA LEU A 15 32.06 -3.17 -37.82
C LEU A 15 32.23 -4.70 -37.96
N THR A 16 31.09 -5.40 -37.84
CA THR A 16 30.48 -6.51 -38.62
C THR A 16 31.32 -7.71 -39.10
N GLU A 17 30.81 -8.94 -38.90
CA GLU A 17 30.75 -10.01 -39.92
C GLU A 17 29.79 -11.16 -39.53
N GLU A 18 28.92 -11.55 -40.47
CA GLU A 18 28.17 -12.81 -40.52
C GLU A 18 28.88 -13.79 -41.46
N VAL A 19 28.85 -15.10 -41.18
CA VAL A 19 29.11 -16.17 -42.17
C VAL A 19 28.28 -17.42 -41.81
N GLU A 20 27.25 -17.70 -42.62
CA GLU A 20 26.73 -19.05 -42.91
C GLU A 20 27.71 -19.82 -43.82
N ILE A 21 27.64 -21.16 -43.79
CA ILE A 21 27.99 -22.20 -44.81
C ILE A 21 28.37 -23.46 -43.97
N GLY A 22 27.84 -24.66 -44.18
CA GLY A 22 27.06 -25.18 -45.28
C GLY A 22 26.70 -26.67 -45.06
N ASP A 23 26.05 -27.18 -46.08
CA ASP A 23 25.19 -28.35 -46.14
C ASP A 23 25.92 -29.69 -46.41
N SER A 24 25.21 -30.77 -46.06
CA SER A 24 25.21 -32.10 -46.72
C SER A 24 26.22 -33.23 -46.38
N LEU A 25 25.60 -34.41 -46.11
CA LEU A 25 26.10 -35.78 -45.91
C LEU A 25 26.71 -36.41 -47.20
N PRO A 26 27.35 -37.61 -47.11
CA PRO A 26 26.57 -38.82 -47.45
C PRO A 26 26.92 -40.13 -46.70
N ASN A 27 25.87 -40.94 -46.52
CA ASN A 27 25.71 -42.41 -46.62
C ASN A 27 26.77 -43.42 -46.11
N GLY A 28 26.29 -44.37 -45.29
CA GLY A 28 26.41 -45.80 -45.63
C GLY A 28 26.74 -46.80 -44.51
N SER A 29 25.74 -47.62 -44.17
CA SER A 29 25.83 -49.06 -43.79
C SER A 29 26.14 -49.48 -42.35
N GLU A 30 25.04 -49.83 -41.65
CA GLU A 30 24.81 -50.97 -40.76
C GLU A 30 25.97 -51.58 -39.94
N ARG A 31 25.85 -51.47 -38.60
CA ARG A 31 26.06 -52.62 -37.71
C ARG A 31 25.18 -52.53 -36.47
N ALA A 32 24.39 -53.58 -36.26
CA ALA A 32 23.53 -53.80 -35.11
C ALA A 32 24.32 -53.74 -33.79
N GLY A 33 23.92 -52.83 -32.92
CA GLY A 33 24.35 -52.74 -31.51
C GLY A 33 23.10 -52.70 -30.63
N ILE A 34 23.04 -53.63 -29.69
CA ILE A 34 21.98 -53.79 -28.69
C ILE A 34 21.82 -52.46 -27.92
N PRO A 35 20.60 -51.92 -27.71
CA PRO A 35 20.42 -50.69 -26.94
C PRO A 35 20.74 -50.92 -25.46
N PRO A 36 21.36 -49.95 -24.76
CA PRO A 36 21.53 -50.02 -23.31
C PRO A 36 20.16 -49.90 -22.62
N PRO A 37 20.01 -50.40 -21.38
CA PRO A 37 18.73 -50.36 -20.67
C PRO A 37 18.29 -48.92 -20.46
N ASP A 38 17.06 -48.61 -20.89
CA ASP A 38 16.37 -47.36 -20.60
C ASP A 38 16.41 -47.12 -19.10
N THR A 39 17.26 -46.18 -18.69
CA THR A 39 17.24 -45.63 -17.34
C THR A 39 16.33 -44.42 -17.41
N GLU A 40 15.03 -44.64 -17.19
CA GLU A 40 14.10 -43.53 -17.01
C GLU A 40 14.63 -42.64 -15.87
N PRO A 41 14.81 -41.32 -16.09
CA PRO A 41 15.11 -40.44 -14.98
C PRO A 41 13.83 -40.33 -14.14
N GLU A 42 13.81 -41.00 -12.99
CA GLU A 42 12.88 -40.70 -11.89
C GLU A 42 13.11 -39.25 -11.44
N THR A 43 12.53 -38.32 -12.18
CA THR A 43 12.31 -36.95 -11.73
C THR A 43 11.14 -36.99 -10.77
N SER A 44 11.38 -37.56 -9.58
CA SER A 44 10.54 -37.33 -8.41
C SER A 44 10.70 -35.86 -8.01
N ILE A 45 10.06 -34.96 -8.76
CA ILE A 45 9.84 -33.59 -8.36
C ILE A 45 8.98 -33.70 -7.10
N ARG A 46 9.64 -33.61 -5.93
CA ARG A 46 8.96 -33.42 -4.66
C ARG A 46 8.14 -32.17 -4.81
N THR A 47 6.82 -32.33 -4.97
CA THR A 47 5.88 -31.23 -4.88
C THR A 47 6.04 -30.62 -3.50
N VAL A 48 6.80 -29.52 -3.43
CA VAL A 48 6.79 -28.65 -2.26
C VAL A 48 5.37 -28.14 -2.20
N ARG A 49 4.60 -28.62 -1.21
CA ARG A 49 3.30 -28.03 -0.89
C ARG A 49 3.58 -26.59 -0.52
N VAL A 50 3.30 -25.68 -1.46
CA VAL A 50 3.10 -24.27 -1.16
C VAL A 50 2.08 -24.26 -0.02
N PRO A 51 2.38 -23.63 1.14
CA PRO A 51 1.38 -23.49 2.20
C PRO A 51 0.15 -22.87 1.58
N GLU A 52 -0.94 -23.64 1.60
CA GLU A 52 -2.26 -23.17 1.19
C GLU A 52 -2.50 -21.86 1.95
N ILE A 53 -2.64 -20.76 1.20
CA ILE A 53 -2.92 -19.44 1.75
C ILE A 53 -4.14 -19.64 2.64
N GLN A 54 -3.97 -19.54 3.95
CA GLN A 54 -5.05 -19.77 4.89
C GLN A 54 -6.18 -18.82 4.52
N ALA A 55 -7.31 -19.38 4.07
CA ALA A 55 -8.48 -18.59 3.75
C ALA A 55 -8.84 -17.74 4.97
N LEU A 56 -9.13 -16.46 4.75
CA LEU A 56 -9.54 -15.56 5.82
C LEU A 56 -10.73 -16.16 6.59
N PRO A 57 -10.83 -15.95 7.92
CA PRO A 57 -11.95 -16.43 8.71
C PRO A 57 -13.29 -15.98 8.10
N ALA A 58 -14.32 -16.82 8.21
CA ALA A 58 -15.65 -16.50 7.70
C ALA A 58 -16.16 -15.16 8.27
N GLY A 59 -16.57 -14.24 7.39
CA GLY A 59 -17.06 -12.90 7.76
C GLY A 59 -16.02 -11.78 7.70
N VAL A 60 -14.74 -12.10 7.47
CA VAL A 60 -13.71 -11.10 7.14
C VAL A 60 -13.81 -10.80 5.65
N PRO A 61 -13.96 -9.53 5.23
CA PRO A 61 -14.07 -9.18 3.82
C PRO A 61 -12.74 -9.39 3.08
N PRO A 62 -12.69 -9.29 1.74
CA PRO A 62 -11.40 -9.25 1.05
C PRO A 62 -10.61 -8.01 1.48
N CYS A 63 -9.29 -7.99 1.25
CA CYS A 63 -8.55 -6.75 1.43
C CYS A 63 -8.98 -5.70 0.38
N PRO A 64 -8.92 -4.39 0.71
CA PRO A 64 -8.97 -3.30 -0.25
C PRO A 64 -8.07 -3.57 -1.44
N THR A 65 -8.46 -3.02 -2.58
CA THR A 65 -7.62 -3.09 -3.77
C THR A 65 -6.29 -2.38 -3.53
N ALA A 66 -5.24 -2.75 -4.28
CA ALA A 66 -3.97 -2.03 -4.23
C ALA A 66 -4.16 -0.54 -4.57
N LEU A 67 -5.05 -0.26 -5.53
CA LEU A 67 -5.42 1.10 -5.89
C LEU A 67 -6.05 1.85 -4.70
N GLU A 68 -7.03 1.27 -4.02
CA GLU A 68 -7.61 1.88 -2.82
C GLU A 68 -6.55 2.10 -1.73
N THR A 69 -5.72 1.08 -1.46
CA THR A 69 -4.66 1.14 -0.45
C THR A 69 -3.69 2.32 -0.66
N GLU A 70 -3.32 2.59 -1.92
CA GLU A 70 -2.31 3.59 -2.28
C GLU A 70 -2.90 4.97 -2.59
N ASP A 71 -4.08 5.02 -3.21
CA ASP A 71 -4.67 6.25 -3.72
C ASP A 71 -5.79 6.82 -2.85
N TYR A 72 -6.23 6.12 -1.79
CA TYR A 72 -7.31 6.61 -0.92
C TYR A 72 -7.04 8.04 -0.44
N TYR A 73 -5.83 8.31 0.03
CA TYR A 73 -5.35 9.62 0.49
C TYR A 73 -4.46 10.32 -0.56
N GLY A 74 -4.60 9.99 -1.85
CA GLY A 74 -3.66 10.38 -2.91
C GLY A 74 -3.47 11.89 -3.13
N LEU A 75 -4.34 12.73 -2.55
CA LEU A 75 -4.26 14.20 -2.62
C LEU A 75 -3.65 14.84 -1.37
N TRP A 76 -3.28 14.05 -0.36
CA TRP A 76 -2.55 14.52 0.82
C TRP A 76 -1.04 14.49 0.55
N ARG A 77 -0.29 15.50 1.01
CA ARG A 77 1.16 15.61 0.71
C ARG A 77 1.99 14.38 1.03
N ASN A 78 1.72 13.71 2.15
CA ASN A 78 2.46 12.55 2.63
C ASN A 78 1.91 11.22 2.10
N LYS A 79 0.77 11.23 1.40
CA LYS A 79 0.09 10.06 0.83
C LYS A 79 0.15 8.84 1.75
N PRO A 80 -0.48 8.91 2.94
CA PRO A 80 -0.49 7.76 3.83
C PRO A 80 -1.16 6.59 3.13
N ARG A 81 -0.76 5.38 3.52
CA ARG A 81 -1.29 4.15 2.97
C ARG A 81 -2.48 3.71 3.80
N LEU A 82 -3.63 3.55 3.18
CA LEU A 82 -4.83 3.04 3.86
C LEU A 82 -4.66 1.54 4.10
N LEU A 83 -4.78 1.11 5.35
CA LEU A 83 -4.82 -0.31 5.67
C LEU A 83 -6.25 -0.81 5.82
N ALA A 84 -7.11 -0.13 6.55
CA ALA A 84 -8.45 -0.63 6.77
C ALA A 84 -9.46 0.47 7.03
N ARG A 85 -10.72 0.22 6.66
CA ARG A 85 -11.88 1.04 7.02
C ARG A 85 -12.91 0.16 7.72
N SER A 86 -13.52 0.67 8.79
CA SER A 86 -14.52 -0.07 9.56
C SER A 86 -15.84 -0.30 8.81
N ASN A 87 -16.13 0.53 7.81
CA ASN A 87 -17.29 0.43 6.92
C ASN A 87 -16.99 -0.34 5.62
N TYR A 88 -15.85 -1.03 5.52
CA TYR A 88 -15.55 -1.91 4.40
C TYR A 88 -16.08 -3.33 4.69
N PRO A 89 -16.78 -3.98 3.73
CA PRO A 89 -16.99 -3.60 2.33
C PRO A 89 -18.33 -2.88 2.07
N GLU A 90 -19.06 -2.49 3.12
CA GLU A 90 -20.41 -1.90 3.00
C GLU A 90 -20.42 -0.58 2.21
N ASP A 91 -19.34 0.19 2.32
CA ASP A 91 -19.11 1.45 1.61
C ASP A 91 -17.95 1.31 0.62
N GLN A 92 -18.27 1.34 -0.67
CA GLN A 92 -17.26 1.25 -1.72
C GLN A 92 -16.59 2.59 -1.97
N TRP A 93 -15.26 2.57 -2.02
CA TRP A 93 -14.45 3.73 -2.38
C TRP A 93 -14.72 4.11 -3.85
N SER A 94 -15.19 5.34 -4.09
CA SER A 94 -15.56 5.81 -5.43
C SER A 94 -14.57 6.82 -6.03
N GLY A 95 -13.52 7.21 -5.31
CA GLY A 95 -12.50 8.11 -5.81
C GLY A 95 -11.66 8.77 -4.72
N LEU A 96 -10.62 9.51 -5.14
CA LEU A 96 -9.63 10.12 -4.25
C LEU A 96 -10.27 10.96 -3.14
N CYS A 97 -9.82 10.79 -1.90
CA CYS A 97 -10.05 11.78 -0.85
C CYS A 97 -9.43 13.11 -1.27
N ASN A 98 -10.27 14.10 -1.55
CA ASN A 98 -9.83 15.43 -1.99
C ASN A 98 -10.10 16.53 -0.96
N ASP A 99 -10.74 16.20 0.15
CA ASP A 99 -11.03 17.15 1.21
C ASP A 99 -10.85 16.52 2.58
N TRP A 100 -10.11 17.21 3.44
CA TRP A 100 -10.03 16.88 4.85
C TRP A 100 -10.15 18.15 5.69
N SER A 101 -10.77 18.02 6.86
CA SER A 101 -10.80 19.07 7.87
C SER A 101 -10.79 18.46 9.27
N ARG A 102 -10.55 19.28 10.30
CA ARG A 102 -10.77 18.82 11.68
C ARG A 102 -12.26 18.65 11.93
N ALA A 103 -12.62 17.61 12.67
CA ALA A 103 -14.00 17.49 13.14
C ALA A 103 -14.33 18.65 14.09
N GLU A 104 -15.47 19.30 13.87
CA GLU A 104 -15.91 20.46 14.65
C GLU A 104 -16.12 20.11 16.13
N ASP A 105 -15.76 21.02 17.03
CA ASP A 105 -15.95 20.81 18.49
C ASP A 105 -17.43 20.70 18.90
N SER A 106 -18.34 21.11 18.01
CA SER A 106 -19.80 20.92 18.15
C SER A 106 -20.21 19.45 18.11
N HIS A 107 -19.44 18.59 17.41
CA HIS A 107 -19.75 17.19 17.16
C HIS A 107 -19.71 16.36 18.46
N PRO A 108 -20.68 15.46 18.72
CA PRO A 108 -20.70 14.65 19.95
C PRO A 108 -19.40 13.88 20.19
N PHE A 109 -18.83 13.29 19.14
CA PHE A 109 -17.52 12.62 19.21
C PHE A 109 -16.40 13.56 19.68
N ARG A 110 -16.37 14.82 19.24
CA ARG A 110 -15.32 15.77 19.62
C ARG A 110 -15.43 16.20 21.08
N ARG A 111 -16.65 16.30 21.60
CA ARG A 111 -16.89 16.53 23.03
C ARG A 111 -16.39 15.36 23.87
N LEU A 112 -16.75 14.13 23.47
CA LEU A 112 -16.26 12.91 24.11
C LEU A 112 -14.73 12.80 24.04
N TRP A 113 -14.14 13.14 22.90
CA TRP A 113 -12.69 13.17 22.70
C TRP A 113 -11.98 14.22 23.54
N SER A 114 -12.66 15.30 23.92
CA SER A 114 -12.08 16.38 24.71
C SER A 114 -12.33 16.22 26.20
N ASP A 115 -12.91 15.09 26.62
CA ASP A 115 -13.17 14.78 28.02
C ASP A 115 -11.85 14.73 28.83
N PRO A 116 -11.77 15.45 29.97
CA PRO A 116 -10.55 15.55 30.75
C PRO A 116 -10.16 14.23 31.44
N GLU A 117 -11.10 13.31 31.67
CA GLU A 117 -10.77 11.99 32.23
C GLU A 117 -10.16 11.07 31.16
N GLY A 118 -10.35 11.42 29.88
CA GLY A 118 -9.74 10.75 28.75
C GLY A 118 -10.20 9.29 28.61
N ILE A 119 -11.44 9.00 28.99
CA ILE A 119 -11.97 7.62 29.05
C ILE A 119 -11.94 6.99 27.66
N ILE A 120 -12.48 7.68 26.65
CA ILE A 120 -12.57 7.11 25.29
C ILE A 120 -11.18 6.83 24.72
N GLN A 121 -10.19 7.70 24.96
CA GLN A 121 -8.82 7.52 24.49
C GLN A 121 -8.17 6.30 25.16
N LYS A 122 -8.45 6.06 26.44
CA LYS A 122 -7.95 4.88 27.17
C LYS A 122 -8.56 3.59 26.64
N GLU A 123 -9.87 3.57 26.38
CA GLU A 123 -10.53 2.39 25.80
C GLU A 123 -10.04 2.10 24.39
N LEU A 124 -9.92 3.13 23.54
CA LEU A 124 -9.37 2.99 22.21
C LEU A 124 -7.90 2.53 22.25
N ALA A 125 -7.07 3.08 23.15
CA ALA A 125 -5.71 2.60 23.35
C ALA A 125 -5.67 1.13 23.81
N GLY A 126 -6.62 0.72 24.66
CA GLY A 126 -6.78 -0.68 25.07
C GLY A 126 -7.12 -1.62 23.91
N ALA A 127 -7.96 -1.18 22.96
CA ALA A 127 -8.23 -1.94 21.74
C ALA A 127 -6.99 -2.14 20.85
N LEU A 128 -5.95 -1.33 21.07
CA LEU A 128 -4.68 -1.36 20.35
C LEU A 128 -3.51 -1.96 21.16
N GLU A 129 -3.78 -2.65 22.28
CA GLU A 129 -2.74 -3.19 23.19
C GLU A 129 -1.64 -3.98 22.46
N TYR A 130 -1.98 -4.70 21.39
CA TYR A 130 -1.06 -5.53 20.60
C TYR A 130 -0.70 -4.94 19.23
N THR A 131 -0.99 -3.66 19.00
CA THR A 131 -0.73 -2.96 17.75
C THR A 131 0.33 -1.88 17.98
N LYS A 132 1.30 -1.73 17.09
CA LYS A 132 2.24 -0.60 17.17
C LYS A 132 1.60 0.63 16.54
N TRP A 133 1.17 1.56 17.38
CA TRP A 133 0.48 2.79 16.95
C TRP A 133 1.14 4.04 17.50
N THR A 134 0.93 5.14 16.80
CA THR A 134 1.57 6.43 17.07
C THR A 134 0.60 7.40 17.73
N TYR A 135 -0.55 7.64 17.10
CA TYR A 135 -1.60 8.52 17.63
C TYR A 135 -2.96 8.25 16.96
N PHE A 136 -3.99 8.88 17.51
CA PHE A 136 -5.33 8.96 16.95
C PHE A 136 -5.64 10.38 16.48
N GLU A 137 -6.38 10.54 15.38
CA GLU A 137 -6.87 11.84 14.93
C GLU A 137 -8.37 11.81 14.60
N PRO A 138 -9.21 12.59 15.31
CA PRO A 138 -10.55 12.94 14.87
C PRO A 138 -10.53 13.93 13.70
N CYS A 139 -11.00 13.53 12.53
CA CYS A 139 -11.08 14.40 11.37
C CYS A 139 -12.40 14.22 10.61
N ARG A 140 -12.59 15.05 9.59
CA ARG A 140 -13.59 14.85 8.55
C ARG A 140 -12.88 14.55 7.25
N ILE A 141 -13.34 13.53 6.54
CA ILE A 141 -12.76 13.07 5.30
C ILE A 141 -13.89 12.88 4.30
N GLY A 142 -13.76 13.54 3.15
CA GLY A 142 -14.71 13.45 2.05
C GLY A 142 -13.99 13.23 0.71
N SER A 143 -14.80 12.98 -0.31
CA SER A 143 -14.33 12.97 -1.69
C SER A 143 -15.20 13.90 -2.53
N ALA A 144 -14.84 14.12 -3.80
CA ALA A 144 -15.68 14.88 -4.73
C ALA A 144 -17.09 14.27 -4.90
N GLN A 145 -17.26 12.99 -4.54
CA GLN A 145 -18.45 12.20 -4.80
C GLN A 145 -19.15 11.75 -3.51
N GLN A 146 -18.55 11.96 -2.34
CA GLN A 146 -19.07 11.53 -1.04
C GLN A 146 -18.93 12.68 -0.04
N GLU A 147 -20.01 12.95 0.69
CA GLU A 147 -20.01 13.97 1.74
C GLU A 147 -18.92 13.69 2.79
N SER A 148 -18.33 14.76 3.33
CA SER A 148 -17.29 14.68 4.35
C SER A 148 -17.82 14.04 5.63
N GLN A 149 -17.44 12.79 5.88
CA GLN A 149 -17.82 12.04 7.07
C GLN A 149 -16.82 12.27 8.20
N VAL A 150 -17.29 12.30 9.45
CA VAL A 150 -16.39 12.28 10.61
C VAL A 150 -15.74 10.92 10.74
N LYS A 151 -14.42 10.91 10.90
CA LYS A 151 -13.62 9.70 11.03
C LYS A 151 -12.66 9.79 12.21
N LEU A 152 -12.36 8.64 12.79
CA LEU A 152 -11.24 8.46 13.68
C LEU A 152 -10.12 7.77 12.92
N LEU A 153 -9.03 8.49 12.67
CA LEU A 153 -7.82 7.92 12.11
C LEU A 153 -6.99 7.28 13.21
N VAL A 154 -6.52 6.07 12.94
CA VAL A 154 -5.60 5.31 13.75
C VAL A 154 -4.30 5.22 12.96
N VAL A 155 -3.25 5.89 13.44
CA VAL A 155 -1.97 5.90 12.75
C VAL A 155 -1.07 4.83 13.34
N VAL A 156 -0.72 3.84 12.52
CA VAL A 156 0.16 2.74 12.90
C VAL A 156 1.58 2.95 12.38
N GLU A 157 2.55 2.31 13.02
CA GLU A 157 3.91 2.26 12.50
C GLU A 157 3.92 1.55 11.13
N ALA A 158 4.72 2.04 10.19
CA ALA A 158 4.82 1.45 8.86
C ALA A 158 5.24 -0.02 8.94
N GLU A 159 4.57 -0.88 8.16
CA GLU A 159 4.84 -2.32 8.06
C GLU A 159 4.70 -3.07 9.41
N SER A 160 4.05 -2.46 10.40
CA SER A 160 3.92 -3.04 11.75
C SER A 160 2.72 -3.96 11.92
N THR A 161 1.76 -3.92 10.99
CA THR A 161 0.51 -4.66 11.07
C THR A 161 0.07 -5.16 9.70
N THR A 162 -0.76 -6.20 9.68
CA THR A 162 -1.40 -6.70 8.47
C THR A 162 -2.74 -6.00 8.23
N TRP A 163 -3.24 -6.10 7.00
CA TRP A 163 -4.59 -5.67 6.64
C TRP A 163 -5.67 -6.26 7.56
N SER A 164 -5.65 -7.58 7.78
CA SER A 164 -6.69 -8.28 8.53
C SER A 164 -6.73 -7.86 9.99
N HIS A 165 -5.55 -7.67 10.62
CA HIS A 165 -5.45 -7.16 11.98
C HIS A 165 -5.93 -5.70 12.06
N ALA A 166 -5.51 -4.85 11.12
CA ALA A 166 -5.97 -3.46 11.04
C ALA A 166 -7.49 -3.36 10.88
N TRP A 167 -8.11 -4.25 10.10
CA TRP A 167 -9.57 -4.29 9.94
C TRP A 167 -10.28 -4.68 11.24
N VAL A 168 -9.77 -5.67 11.97
CA VAL A 168 -10.30 -6.03 13.31
C VAL A 168 -10.19 -4.84 14.27
N VAL A 169 -9.03 -4.18 14.32
CA VAL A 169 -8.82 -2.98 15.16
C VAL A 169 -9.81 -1.87 14.79
N ALA A 170 -9.98 -1.58 13.49
CA ALA A 170 -10.93 -0.57 13.03
C ALA A 170 -12.35 -0.86 13.51
N ARG A 171 -12.79 -2.13 13.42
CA ARG A 171 -14.12 -2.56 13.87
C ARG A 171 -14.26 -2.49 15.39
N MET A 172 -13.26 -2.93 16.15
CA MET A 172 -13.27 -2.84 17.62
C MET A 172 -13.37 -1.38 18.09
N CYS A 173 -12.55 -0.48 17.53
CA CYS A 173 -12.62 0.95 17.84
C CYS A 173 -13.99 1.53 17.49
N ARG A 174 -14.57 1.12 16.35
CA ARG A 174 -15.91 1.55 15.96
C ARG A 174 -16.96 1.08 16.96
N ASP A 175 -16.90 -0.18 17.39
CA ASP A 175 -17.86 -0.74 18.32
C ASP A 175 -17.75 -0.09 19.71
N ILE A 176 -16.54 0.30 20.15
CA ILE A 176 -16.32 1.15 21.33
C ILE A 176 -17.06 2.48 21.15
N LEU A 177 -16.84 3.21 20.05
CA LEU A 177 -17.55 4.46 19.79
C LEU A 177 -19.07 4.28 19.82
N ARG A 178 -19.58 3.13 19.35
CA ARG A 178 -21.02 2.83 19.31
C ARG A 178 -21.56 2.58 20.71
N GLY A 179 -20.75 2.03 21.61
CA GLY A 179 -21.07 1.92 23.04
C GLY A 179 -21.25 3.26 23.75
N TYR A 180 -20.73 4.36 23.18
CA TYR A 180 -20.91 5.73 23.64
C TYR A 180 -21.96 6.51 22.83
N ASP A 181 -22.86 5.82 22.11
CA ASP A 181 -23.87 6.41 21.22
C ASP A 181 -23.30 7.28 20.07
N ILE A 182 -22.01 7.13 19.75
CA ILE A 182 -21.38 7.78 18.60
C ILE A 182 -21.50 6.87 17.38
N THR A 183 -22.62 6.95 16.67
CA THR A 183 -22.97 6.03 15.57
C THR A 183 -22.51 6.46 14.18
N ASP A 184 -22.09 7.71 14.01
CA ASP A 184 -21.81 8.35 12.72
C ASP A 184 -20.31 8.49 12.38
N VAL A 185 -19.42 7.98 13.24
CA VAL A 185 -17.95 8.12 13.09
C VAL A 185 -17.28 6.84 12.64
N GLU A 186 -16.87 6.71 11.39
CA GLU A 186 -16.12 5.52 10.97
C GLU A 186 -14.64 5.59 11.37
N VAL A 187 -13.98 4.43 11.44
CA VAL A 187 -12.58 4.31 11.86
C VAL A 187 -11.74 3.86 10.67
N GLU A 188 -10.61 4.53 10.45
CA GLU A 188 -9.65 4.16 9.43
C GLU A 188 -8.28 3.94 10.04
N VAL A 189 -7.62 2.86 9.64
CA VAL A 189 -6.24 2.56 10.04
C VAL A 189 -5.33 2.88 8.87
N GLN A 190 -4.32 3.71 9.11
CA GLN A 190 -3.37 4.12 8.09
C GLN A 190 -1.93 3.96 8.55
N GLU A 191 -1.06 3.64 7.61
CA GLU A 191 0.39 3.72 7.78
C GLU A 191 0.86 5.09 7.30
N CYS A 192 1.50 5.84 8.19
CA CYS A 192 2.25 7.01 7.74
C CYS A 192 3.60 6.54 7.20
N ALA A 193 3.79 6.61 5.88
CA ALA A 193 5.14 6.68 5.34
C ALA A 193 5.78 7.95 5.92
N GLY A 194 6.86 7.80 6.69
CA GLY A 194 7.37 8.86 7.56
C GLY A 194 7.52 10.24 6.88
N CYS A 195 7.41 11.30 7.68
CA CYS A 195 7.62 12.72 7.37
C CYS A 195 8.97 13.07 6.67
N TRP A 196 9.80 12.10 6.32
CA TRP A 196 11.09 12.32 5.65
C TRP A 196 10.98 12.57 4.13
N VAL A 197 9.79 12.44 3.51
CA VAL A 197 9.60 12.59 2.05
C VAL A 197 9.09 13.99 1.64
N ILE A 198 9.10 14.99 2.53
CA ILE A 198 8.66 16.36 2.19
C ILE A 198 9.61 17.06 1.20
N THR A 199 10.86 16.61 1.04
CA THR A 199 11.83 17.29 0.17
C THR A 199 11.72 16.94 -1.32
N ARG A 200 10.96 15.91 -1.74
CA ARG A 200 11.01 15.42 -3.14
C ARG A 200 9.79 15.66 -4.02
N ILE A 201 8.65 16.08 -3.49
CA ILE A 201 7.42 16.22 -4.31
C ILE A 201 7.26 17.63 -4.93
N ARG A 202 8.16 18.59 -4.62
CA ARG A 202 8.12 19.94 -5.21
C ARG A 202 8.34 19.99 -6.73
N GLU A 203 8.66 18.88 -7.40
CA GLU A 203 9.06 18.90 -8.82
C GLU A 203 8.09 18.22 -9.80
N SER A 204 6.96 17.62 -9.36
CA SER A 204 6.21 16.71 -10.25
C SER A 204 4.71 16.93 -10.41
N VAL A 205 4.11 17.98 -9.84
CA VAL A 205 2.66 18.22 -10.00
C VAL A 205 2.43 19.56 -10.69
N GLY A 206 1.79 19.52 -11.87
CA GLY A 206 1.43 20.68 -12.66
C GLY A 206 0.45 21.62 -11.94
N PRO A 207 0.26 22.84 -12.46
CA PRO A 207 -0.33 23.98 -11.74
C PRO A 207 -1.82 23.88 -11.35
N GLU A 208 -2.52 22.78 -11.65
CA GLU A 208 -3.98 22.68 -11.46
C GLU A 208 -4.44 21.78 -10.30
N ALA A 209 -3.55 21.04 -9.62
CA ALA A 209 -3.93 20.24 -8.46
C ALA A 209 -3.66 20.99 -7.15
N THR A 210 -4.71 21.36 -6.41
CA THR A 210 -4.57 21.88 -5.03
C THR A 210 -4.20 20.73 -4.10
N VAL A 211 -2.90 20.49 -3.94
CA VAL A 211 -2.36 19.58 -2.94
C VAL A 211 -2.55 20.19 -1.56
N GLN A 212 -3.32 19.54 -0.68
CA GLN A 212 -3.51 20.00 0.69
C GLN A 212 -2.32 19.58 1.57
N ASP A 213 -1.89 20.48 2.44
CA ASP A 213 -0.96 20.17 3.52
C ASP A 213 -1.54 19.03 4.37
N CYS A 214 -0.67 18.06 4.68
CA CYS A 214 -0.99 17.02 5.62
C CYS A 214 -1.17 17.65 7.01
N PRO A 215 -2.23 17.33 7.78
CA PRO A 215 -2.38 17.81 9.16
C PRO A 215 -1.30 17.33 10.11
N PHE A 216 -0.57 16.30 9.71
CA PHE A 216 0.30 15.50 10.56
C PHE A 216 1.78 15.86 10.43
N CYS A 217 2.09 16.90 9.65
CA CYS A 217 3.44 17.41 9.39
C CYS A 217 3.57 18.88 9.84
#